data_AF-A0A8C5FH55-F1
#
_entry.id   AF-A0A8C5FH55-F1
#
_cell.length_a   1.000
_cell.length_b   1.000
_cell.length_c   1.000
_cell.angle_alpha   90.00
_cell.angle_beta   90.00
_cell.angle_gamma   90.00
#
_symmetry.space_group_name_H-M   'P 1'
#
loop_
_entity.id
_entity.type
_entity.pdbx_description
1 polymer ?
#
loop_
_entity_poly.entity_id
_entity_poly.type
_entity_poly.pdbx_seq_one_letter_code
_entity_poly.pdbx_strand_id
1 'polypeptide(L)'
;MTTSVVDWMVENKDKVERAVEIVGQASEVLASTVGQLHPILEAVFMASAEILGNPEGKEARYLTEQFEQVNRKLELLQAEQEQIGRELQRSSMNKQSFDREAQMLSQYEKFQEFINAKPKFKAKKKEKFLSHFENTDGDLNLDALYNAVIGKDITGTPMLENVVSVEARGRRAVEGFCASLKKLFVVGIFAVMGHAALKEGEIDQEMVKKWQDRMERVEVLMKAAVDDCTQNFAEQAKADTERELRDKTGSLSGDFIKPILASLVKKYDWVSWSVRVLRAEEWFLYSWVVGKKFSGWAGGENYFEASTKNKFMVEVSFCVEPVVLDQTHIRKAIEGQRMKKNMVDVAATLSGNVPDCLVHAVHPGKEVVENNNFKPDCYYFVKHKSAYICIHPL
;
A
#
# COMPACT_ATOMS: atom_id res chain seq x y z
N MET A 1 26.94 -24.87 19.17
CA MET A 1 26.37 -24.94 20.53
C MET A 1 24.87 -24.89 20.35
N THR A 2 24.16 -25.95 20.69
CA THR A 2 22.69 -25.99 20.62
C THR A 2 22.14 -25.27 21.84
N THR A 3 21.67 -24.04 21.66
CA THR A 3 20.87 -23.32 22.66
C THR A 3 19.64 -24.17 22.97
N SER A 4 19.33 -24.41 24.25
CA SER A 4 18.15 -25.21 24.60
C SER A 4 16.88 -24.46 24.17
N VAL A 5 15.81 -25.19 23.81
CA VAL A 5 14.52 -24.58 23.44
C VAL A 5 14.01 -23.64 24.52
N VAL A 6 14.30 -23.96 25.79
CA VAL A 6 13.97 -23.15 26.96
C VAL A 6 14.69 -21.81 26.93
N ASP A 7 16.01 -21.79 26.69
CA ASP A 7 16.80 -20.57 26.66
C ASP A 7 16.38 -19.68 25.47
N TRP A 8 16.15 -20.28 24.30
CA TRP A 8 15.66 -19.54 23.13
C TRP A 8 14.29 -18.91 23.38
N MET A 9 13.37 -19.64 24.05
CA MET A 9 12.04 -19.13 24.38
C MET A 9 12.11 -17.92 25.33
N VAL A 10 12.97 -17.97 26.35
CA VAL A 10 13.13 -16.86 27.30
C VAL A 10 13.61 -15.59 26.59
N GLU A 11 14.52 -15.72 25.63
CA GLU A 11 15.09 -14.59 24.90
C GLU A 11 14.20 -14.05 23.77
N ASN A 12 13.32 -14.89 23.20
CA ASN A 12 12.60 -14.57 21.96
C ASN A 12 11.09 -14.46 22.10
N LYS A 13 10.50 -14.77 23.27
CA LYS A 13 9.05 -14.67 23.51
C LYS A 13 8.43 -13.35 23.03
N ASP A 14 8.94 -12.21 23.50
CA ASP A 14 8.39 -10.89 23.13
C ASP A 14 8.60 -10.56 21.63
N LYS A 15 9.60 -11.16 21.00
CA LYS A 15 9.84 -11.00 19.55
C LYS A 15 8.86 -11.86 18.75
N VAL A 16 8.57 -13.08 19.21
CA VAL A 16 7.57 -13.96 18.61
C VAL A 16 6.19 -13.33 18.72
N GLU A 17 5.80 -12.84 19.90
CA GLU A 17 4.48 -12.20 20.10
C GLU A 17 4.30 -10.97 19.17
N ARG A 18 5.33 -10.12 19.04
CA ARG A 18 5.31 -9.00 18.07
C ARG A 18 5.22 -9.48 16.63
N ALA A 19 6.00 -10.49 16.26
CA ALA A 19 5.95 -11.07 14.92
C ALA A 19 4.55 -11.65 14.62
N VAL A 20 3.86 -12.24 15.61
CA VAL A 20 2.49 -12.76 15.47
C VAL A 20 1.52 -11.62 15.21
N GLU A 21 1.67 -10.50 15.92
CA GLU A 21 0.88 -9.31 15.65
C GLU A 21 1.10 -8.79 14.23
N ILE A 22 2.35 -8.75 13.76
CA ILE A 22 2.73 -8.28 12.42
C ILE A 22 2.17 -9.18 11.30
N VAL A 23 2.11 -10.49 11.51
CA VAL A 23 1.42 -11.39 10.57
C VAL A 23 -0.07 -11.06 10.48
N GLY A 24 -0.66 -10.57 11.56
CA GLY A 24 -2.06 -10.16 11.61
C GLY A 24 -2.35 -8.71 11.27
N GLN A 25 -1.31 -7.89 11.05
CA GLN A 25 -1.51 -6.53 10.59
C GLN A 25 -1.84 -6.56 9.10
N ALA A 26 -2.90 -5.85 8.72
CA ALA A 26 -3.07 -5.43 7.34
C ALA A 26 -1.83 -4.67 6.88
N SER A 27 -1.67 -4.53 5.57
CA SER A 27 -0.48 -4.00 4.88
C SER A 27 -0.10 -2.55 5.21
N GLU A 28 -0.80 -1.88 6.12
CA GLU A 28 -0.63 -0.46 6.45
C GLU A 28 0.75 -0.11 7.03
N VAL A 29 1.54 -1.11 7.44
CA VAL A 29 2.82 -0.90 8.12
C VAL A 29 4.01 -1.62 7.46
N LEU A 30 3.99 -1.84 6.14
CA LEU A 30 5.09 -2.56 5.45
C LEU A 30 6.49 -1.99 5.75
N ALA A 31 6.60 -0.67 5.96
CA ALA A 31 7.86 -0.01 6.29
C ALA A 31 8.52 -0.50 7.58
N SER A 32 7.74 -0.93 8.58
CA SER A 32 8.29 -1.44 9.84
C SER A 32 8.45 -2.96 9.85
N THR A 33 7.95 -3.70 8.86
CA THR A 33 7.87 -5.17 8.95
C THR A 33 9.10 -5.93 8.47
N VAL A 34 10.07 -5.28 7.82
CA VAL A 34 11.25 -5.95 7.25
C VAL A 34 12.06 -6.66 8.33
N GLY A 35 12.28 -7.97 8.16
CA GLY A 35 13.02 -8.84 9.09
C GLY A 35 12.25 -9.19 10.36
N GLN A 36 11.08 -8.58 10.61
CA GLN A 36 10.33 -8.81 11.85
C GLN A 36 9.62 -10.17 11.88
N LEU A 37 9.56 -10.89 10.75
CA LEU A 37 9.06 -12.27 10.70
C LEU A 37 10.12 -13.32 11.07
N HIS A 38 11.41 -12.97 11.16
CA HIS A 38 12.47 -13.94 11.51
C HIS A 38 12.19 -14.71 12.80
N PRO A 39 11.74 -14.08 13.92
CA PRO A 39 11.45 -14.79 15.16
C PRO A 39 10.35 -15.85 15.03
N ILE A 40 9.35 -15.62 14.17
CA ILE A 40 8.32 -16.64 13.89
C ILE A 40 8.91 -17.80 13.12
N LEU A 41 9.72 -17.54 12.08
CA LEU A 41 10.34 -18.60 11.29
C LEU A 41 11.28 -19.46 12.17
N GLU A 42 12.00 -18.84 13.11
CA GLU A 42 12.78 -19.54 14.12
C GLU A 42 11.90 -20.32 15.12
N ALA A 43 10.79 -19.75 15.57
CA ALA A 43 9.84 -20.46 16.43
C ALA A 43 9.34 -21.74 15.76
N VAL A 44 9.03 -21.67 14.46
CA VAL A 44 8.60 -22.83 13.67
C VAL A 44 9.63 -23.93 13.69
N PHE A 45 10.88 -23.54 13.41
CA PHE A 45 12.02 -24.45 13.43
C PHE A 45 12.16 -25.17 14.79
N MET A 46 12.18 -24.39 15.87
CA MET A 46 12.32 -24.91 17.23
C MET A 46 11.16 -25.83 17.61
N ALA A 47 9.94 -25.48 17.18
CA ALA A 47 8.75 -26.25 17.46
C ALA A 47 8.71 -27.57 16.71
N SER A 48 9.07 -27.56 15.43
CA SER A 48 9.11 -28.77 14.62
C SER A 48 10.11 -29.78 15.16
N ALA A 49 11.27 -29.33 15.65
CA ALA A 49 12.25 -30.17 16.35
C ALA A 49 11.70 -30.72 17.69
N GLU A 50 11.10 -29.86 18.52
CA GLU A 50 10.59 -30.26 19.85
C GLU A 50 9.34 -31.16 19.77
N ILE A 51 8.42 -30.91 18.82
CA ILE A 51 7.21 -31.72 18.61
C ILE A 51 7.57 -33.15 18.18
N LEU A 52 8.71 -33.33 17.52
CA LEU A 52 9.22 -34.65 17.12
C LEU A 52 9.88 -35.40 18.29
N GLY A 53 10.60 -34.70 19.16
CA GLY A 53 11.31 -35.29 20.29
C GLY A 53 10.43 -35.50 21.53
N ASN A 54 9.59 -34.52 21.87
CA ASN A 54 8.75 -34.50 23.07
C ASN A 54 7.40 -33.77 22.82
N PRO A 55 6.45 -34.40 22.12
CA PRO A 55 5.20 -33.76 21.69
C PRO A 55 4.27 -33.30 22.81
N GLU A 56 4.49 -33.73 24.06
CA GLU A 56 3.70 -33.31 25.23
C GLU A 56 4.44 -32.34 26.16
N GLY A 57 5.68 -31.98 25.82
CA GLY A 57 6.50 -31.00 26.53
C GLY A 57 5.83 -29.62 26.63
N LYS A 58 6.20 -28.84 27.65
CA LYS A 58 5.63 -27.50 27.87
C LYS A 58 6.00 -26.56 26.72
N GLU A 59 7.20 -26.75 26.18
CA GLU A 59 7.80 -26.00 25.08
C GLU A 59 7.07 -26.30 23.77
N ALA A 60 6.84 -27.59 23.46
CA ALA A 60 6.03 -28.01 22.31
C ALA A 60 4.60 -27.43 22.35
N ARG A 61 3.98 -27.39 23.54
CA ARG A 61 2.64 -26.79 23.72
C ARG A 61 2.63 -25.30 23.48
N TYR A 62 3.56 -24.56 24.10
CA TYR A 62 3.66 -23.11 23.90
C TYR A 62 3.86 -22.75 22.43
N LEU A 63 4.77 -23.45 21.74
CA LEU A 63 5.04 -23.17 20.33
C LEU A 63 3.83 -23.52 19.44
N THR A 64 3.09 -24.59 19.78
CA THR A 64 1.80 -24.91 19.14
C THR A 64 0.77 -23.79 19.34
N GLU A 65 0.68 -23.20 20.53
CA GLU A 65 -0.20 -22.06 20.80
C GLU A 65 0.18 -20.82 19.97
N GLN A 66 1.47 -20.54 19.80
CA GLN A 66 1.94 -19.44 18.94
C GLN A 66 1.56 -19.68 17.47
N PHE A 67 1.71 -20.91 16.97
CA PHE A 67 1.24 -21.28 15.64
C PHE A 67 -0.26 -21.10 15.45
N GLU A 68 -1.05 -21.48 16.45
CA GLU A 68 -2.50 -21.26 16.41
C GLU A 68 -2.84 -19.77 16.38
N GLN A 69 -2.08 -18.92 17.08
CA GLN A 69 -2.25 -17.46 16.99
C GLN A 69 -1.93 -16.94 15.59
N VAL A 70 -0.80 -17.36 15.01
CA VAL A 70 -0.46 -17.05 13.60
C VAL A 70 -1.61 -17.46 12.68
N ASN A 71 -2.13 -18.68 12.84
CA ASN A 71 -3.22 -19.16 12.00
C ASN A 71 -4.48 -18.30 12.11
N ARG A 72 -4.91 -17.96 13.33
CA ARG A 72 -6.08 -17.08 13.54
C ARG A 72 -5.89 -15.73 12.86
N LYS A 73 -4.68 -15.17 12.90
CA LYS A 73 -4.35 -13.92 12.20
C LYS A 73 -4.42 -14.09 10.67
N LEU A 74 -3.89 -15.19 10.14
CA LEU A 74 -3.95 -15.49 8.71
C LEU A 74 -5.38 -15.78 8.20
N GLU A 75 -6.26 -16.32 9.04
CA GLU A 75 -7.69 -16.54 8.73
C GLU A 75 -8.45 -15.21 8.65
N LEU A 76 -8.20 -14.28 9.58
CA LEU A 76 -8.79 -12.93 9.55
C LEU A 76 -8.40 -12.19 8.27
N LEU A 77 -7.12 -12.26 7.88
CA LEU A 77 -6.67 -11.71 6.60
C LEU A 77 -7.40 -12.36 5.41
N GLN A 78 -7.73 -13.65 5.45
CA GLN A 78 -8.47 -14.30 4.36
C GLN A 78 -9.88 -13.74 4.17
N ALA A 79 -10.59 -13.51 5.28
CA ALA A 79 -11.94 -12.95 5.28
C ALA A 79 -11.95 -11.49 4.80
N GLU A 80 -10.89 -10.73 5.09
CA GLU A 80 -10.71 -9.36 4.61
C GLU A 80 -10.24 -9.30 3.14
N GLN A 81 -9.63 -10.38 2.61
CA GLN A 81 -8.96 -10.40 1.31
C GLN A 81 -9.64 -11.22 0.20
N GLU A 82 -10.86 -11.75 0.39
CA GLU A 82 -11.66 -12.39 -0.69
C GLU A 82 -11.89 -11.48 -1.93
N GLN A 83 -11.55 -10.20 -1.83
CA GLN A 83 -11.54 -9.24 -2.93
C GLN A 83 -10.23 -9.24 -3.76
N ILE A 84 -9.09 -9.57 -3.17
CA ILE A 84 -7.75 -9.56 -3.81
C ILE A 84 -7.48 -10.85 -4.61
N GLY A 85 -8.08 -11.99 -4.23
CA GLY A 85 -8.08 -13.20 -5.06
C GLY A 85 -8.68 -12.99 -6.47
N ARG A 86 -9.57 -12.00 -6.62
CA ARG A 86 -10.11 -11.57 -7.93
C ARG A 86 -9.17 -10.63 -8.70
N GLU A 87 -8.22 -9.98 -8.03
CA GLU A 87 -7.21 -9.09 -8.63
C GLU A 87 -5.92 -9.85 -9.01
N LEU A 88 -5.53 -10.86 -8.22
CA LEU A 88 -4.58 -11.94 -8.60
C LEU A 88 -5.02 -12.64 -9.91
N GLN A 89 -6.33 -12.89 -10.06
CA GLN A 89 -6.94 -13.41 -11.29
C GLN A 89 -6.86 -12.45 -12.49
N ARG A 90 -6.76 -11.14 -12.27
CA ARG A 90 -6.82 -10.13 -13.35
C ARG A 90 -5.46 -9.60 -13.80
N SER A 91 -4.44 -9.61 -12.94
CA SER A 91 -3.21 -8.85 -13.20
C SER A 91 -2.06 -9.61 -13.88
N SER A 92 -1.84 -10.91 -13.64
CA SER A 92 -0.75 -11.62 -14.35
C SER A 92 -0.71 -13.16 -14.26
N MET A 93 -1.57 -13.82 -13.48
CA MET A 93 -1.32 -15.21 -13.09
C MET A 93 -2.03 -16.21 -14.00
N ASN A 94 -1.25 -16.79 -14.91
CA ASN A 94 -1.57 -18.00 -15.67
C ASN A 94 -2.10 -19.10 -14.72
N LYS A 95 -2.89 -20.06 -15.23
CA LYS A 95 -3.46 -21.20 -14.47
C LYS A 95 -2.47 -21.86 -13.48
N GLN A 96 -1.20 -21.97 -13.87
CA GLN A 96 -0.12 -22.53 -13.04
C GLN A 96 0.10 -21.80 -11.70
N SER A 97 -0.09 -20.48 -11.67
CA SER A 97 0.12 -19.69 -10.46
C SER A 97 -1.04 -19.83 -9.48
N PHE A 98 -2.27 -20.04 -9.98
CA PHE A 98 -3.43 -20.42 -9.16
C PHE A 98 -3.27 -21.83 -8.58
N ASP A 99 -2.80 -22.78 -9.40
CA ASP A 99 -2.55 -24.15 -8.96
C ASP A 99 -1.49 -24.17 -7.83
N ARG A 100 -0.44 -23.35 -7.93
CA ARG A 100 0.61 -23.20 -6.89
C ARG A 100 0.06 -22.66 -5.57
N GLU A 101 -0.73 -21.60 -5.60
CA GLU A 101 -1.34 -21.02 -4.39
C GLU A 101 -2.22 -22.06 -3.68
N ALA A 102 -3.11 -22.71 -4.45
CA ALA A 102 -4.00 -23.74 -3.92
C ALA A 102 -3.21 -24.93 -3.33
N GLN A 103 -2.14 -25.36 -4.00
CA GLN A 103 -1.26 -26.41 -3.50
C GLN A 103 -0.62 -26.00 -2.16
N MET A 104 0.00 -24.82 -2.07
CA MET A 104 0.64 -24.32 -0.83
C MET A 104 -0.35 -24.21 0.33
N LEU A 105 -1.55 -23.67 0.08
CA LEU A 105 -2.61 -23.59 1.09
C LEU A 105 -3.05 -24.99 1.56
N SER A 106 -3.22 -25.93 0.64
CA SER A 106 -3.61 -27.30 0.97
C SER A 106 -2.51 -28.06 1.74
N GLN A 107 -1.23 -27.82 1.42
CA GLN A 107 -0.09 -28.37 2.17
C GLN A 107 -0.11 -27.89 3.61
N TYR A 108 -0.32 -26.58 3.80
CA TYR A 108 -0.42 -25.99 5.13
C TYR A 108 -1.63 -26.52 5.90
N GLU A 109 -2.80 -26.66 5.27
CA GLU A 109 -3.98 -27.25 5.90
C GLU A 109 -3.69 -28.67 6.45
N LYS A 110 -3.00 -29.52 5.67
CA LYS A 110 -2.61 -30.86 6.14
C LYS A 110 -1.57 -30.82 7.25
N PHE A 111 -0.65 -29.86 7.22
CA PHE A 111 0.29 -29.64 8.33
C PHE A 111 -0.46 -29.28 9.62
N GLN A 112 -1.44 -28.39 9.56
CA GLN A 112 -2.26 -28.03 10.71
C GLN A 112 -3.10 -29.19 11.23
N GLU A 113 -3.69 -29.99 10.33
CA GLU A 113 -4.39 -31.21 10.72
C GLU A 113 -3.49 -32.18 11.52
N PHE A 114 -2.18 -32.19 11.24
CA PHE A 114 -1.19 -32.97 11.98
C PHE A 114 -0.86 -32.32 13.34
N ILE A 115 -0.53 -31.03 13.36
CA ILE A 115 -0.15 -30.31 14.58
C ILE A 115 -1.28 -30.38 15.62
N ASN A 116 -2.53 -30.21 15.17
CA ASN A 116 -3.72 -30.17 16.03
C ASN A 116 -4.32 -31.57 16.30
N ALA A 117 -3.69 -32.65 15.81
CA ALA A 117 -4.20 -34.01 15.98
C ALA A 117 -4.05 -34.50 17.43
N LYS A 118 -5.11 -35.13 17.95
CA LYS A 118 -5.02 -35.93 19.19
C LYS A 118 -3.93 -37.01 19.06
N PRO A 119 -3.23 -37.41 20.14
CA PRO A 119 -2.10 -38.36 20.08
C PRO A 119 -2.39 -39.63 19.26
N LYS A 120 -3.56 -40.24 19.45
CA LYS A 120 -4.00 -41.45 18.75
C LYS A 120 -4.15 -41.31 17.22
N PHE A 121 -4.26 -40.09 16.70
CA PHE A 121 -4.39 -39.81 15.26
C PHE A 121 -3.12 -39.18 14.65
N LYS A 122 -2.14 -38.83 15.48
CA LYS A 122 -0.97 -38.03 15.09
C LYS A 122 -0.13 -38.74 14.02
N ALA A 123 0.11 -40.05 14.17
CA ALA A 123 0.84 -40.85 13.17
C ALA A 123 0.16 -40.87 11.79
N LYS A 124 -1.15 -41.14 11.75
CA LYS A 124 -1.92 -41.17 10.48
C LYS A 124 -1.99 -39.79 9.83
N LYS A 125 -2.06 -38.72 10.61
CA LYS A 125 -2.09 -37.34 10.11
C LYS A 125 -0.72 -36.88 9.61
N LYS A 126 0.37 -37.30 10.28
CA LYS A 126 1.76 -37.12 9.81
C LYS A 126 1.94 -37.74 8.42
N GLU A 127 1.57 -39.01 8.25
CA GLU A 127 1.69 -39.71 6.96
C GLU A 127 0.91 -39.01 5.84
N LYS A 128 -0.32 -38.57 6.13
CA LYS A 128 -1.13 -37.80 5.19
C LYS A 128 -0.48 -36.49 4.79
N PHE A 129 0.08 -35.74 5.74
CA PHE A 129 0.77 -34.49 5.44
C PHE A 129 1.99 -34.73 4.56
N LEU A 130 2.88 -35.67 4.93
CA LEU A 130 4.07 -35.98 4.16
C LEU A 130 3.74 -36.39 2.73
N SER A 131 2.80 -37.33 2.56
CA SER A 131 2.37 -37.78 1.24
C SER A 131 1.70 -36.66 0.44
N HIS A 132 0.87 -35.83 1.06
CA HIS A 132 0.23 -34.71 0.36
C HIS A 132 1.24 -33.66 -0.09
N PHE A 133 2.23 -33.34 0.75
CA PHE A 133 3.29 -32.40 0.42
C PHE A 133 4.09 -32.86 -0.81
N GLU A 134 4.52 -34.11 -0.84
CA GLU A 134 5.26 -34.70 -1.97
C GLU A 134 4.43 -34.76 -3.26
N ASN A 135 3.12 -35.01 -3.15
CA ASN A 135 2.22 -35.10 -4.30
C ASN A 135 1.72 -33.74 -4.83
N THR A 136 2.08 -32.64 -4.17
CA THR A 136 1.65 -31.28 -4.54
C THR A 136 2.85 -30.37 -4.81
N ASP A 137 3.87 -30.91 -5.48
CA ASP A 137 5.10 -30.21 -5.87
C ASP A 137 5.96 -29.67 -4.72
N GLY A 138 5.68 -30.07 -3.47
CA GLY A 138 6.51 -29.81 -2.30
C GLY A 138 6.95 -28.35 -2.17
N ASP A 139 8.27 -28.14 -2.05
CA ASP A 139 8.91 -26.83 -1.91
C ASP A 139 9.07 -26.06 -3.25
N LEU A 140 8.87 -26.72 -4.40
CA LEU A 140 8.99 -26.10 -5.72
C LEU A 140 7.99 -24.95 -5.90
N ASN A 141 6.80 -25.03 -5.29
CA ASN A 141 5.81 -23.98 -5.33
C ASN A 141 6.28 -22.69 -4.67
N LEU A 142 6.90 -22.83 -3.49
CA LEU A 142 7.42 -21.70 -2.72
C LEU A 142 8.67 -21.10 -3.38
N ASP A 143 9.56 -21.95 -3.94
CA ASP A 143 10.70 -21.51 -4.73
C ASP A 143 10.26 -20.75 -6.00
N ALA A 144 9.23 -21.25 -6.70
CA ALA A 144 8.67 -20.59 -7.87
C ALA A 144 8.02 -19.24 -7.53
N LEU A 145 7.30 -19.16 -6.40
CA LEU A 145 6.72 -17.90 -5.91
C LEU A 145 7.82 -16.87 -5.62
N TYR A 146 8.87 -17.28 -4.91
CA TYR A 146 10.03 -16.43 -4.64
C TYR A 146 10.67 -15.93 -5.95
N ASN A 147 10.92 -16.82 -6.91
CA ASN A 147 11.50 -16.46 -8.19
C ASN A 147 10.63 -15.46 -8.98
N ALA A 148 9.31 -15.60 -8.94
CA ALA A 148 8.40 -14.64 -9.57
C ALA A 148 8.48 -13.25 -8.92
N VAL A 149 8.58 -13.19 -7.59
CA VAL A 149 8.72 -11.92 -6.85
C VAL A 149 10.02 -11.21 -7.21
N ILE A 150 11.14 -11.94 -7.34
CA ILE A 150 12.44 -11.35 -7.66
C ILE A 150 12.71 -11.20 -9.17
N GLY A 151 11.74 -11.48 -10.03
CA GLY A 151 11.85 -11.33 -11.49
C GLY A 151 12.76 -12.37 -12.17
N LYS A 152 12.94 -13.55 -11.55
CA LYS A 152 13.70 -14.69 -12.12
C LYS A 152 12.81 -15.76 -12.75
N ASP A 153 11.53 -15.46 -12.97
CA ASP A 153 10.64 -16.36 -13.69
C ASP A 153 10.78 -16.20 -15.21
N ILE A 154 9.98 -16.96 -15.96
CA ILE A 154 10.02 -16.98 -17.44
C ILE A 154 9.61 -15.62 -18.04
N THR A 155 8.85 -14.80 -17.30
CA THR A 155 8.38 -13.50 -17.79
C THR A 155 9.47 -12.44 -17.71
N GLY A 156 10.42 -12.59 -16.78
CA GLY A 156 11.53 -11.66 -16.55
C GLY A 156 11.12 -10.33 -15.89
N THR A 157 9.83 -10.08 -15.71
CA THR A 157 9.31 -8.89 -15.01
C THR A 157 8.96 -9.28 -13.58
N PRO A 158 9.50 -8.59 -12.55
CA PRO A 158 9.12 -8.81 -11.17
C PRO A 158 7.60 -8.72 -10.94
N MET A 159 7.03 -9.71 -10.25
CA MET A 159 5.60 -9.80 -9.98
C MET A 159 5.02 -8.51 -9.39
N LEU A 160 5.73 -7.87 -8.46
CA LEU A 160 5.26 -6.66 -7.79
C LEU A 160 5.21 -5.44 -8.73
N GLU A 161 6.12 -5.34 -9.71
CA GLU A 161 6.07 -4.28 -10.72
C GLU A 161 4.83 -4.43 -11.62
N ASN A 162 4.50 -5.66 -12.02
CA ASN A 162 3.28 -5.94 -12.77
C ASN A 162 2.02 -5.54 -11.99
N VAL A 163 1.97 -5.87 -10.69
CA VAL A 163 0.84 -5.50 -9.82
C VAL A 163 0.70 -3.98 -9.70
N VAL A 164 1.80 -3.27 -9.42
CA VAL A 164 1.79 -1.80 -9.35
C VAL A 164 1.28 -1.19 -10.66
N SER A 165 1.69 -1.73 -11.80
CA SER A 165 1.23 -1.28 -13.12
C SER A 165 -0.25 -1.56 -13.36
N VAL A 166 -0.73 -2.79 -13.09
CA VAL A 166 -2.13 -3.17 -13.33
C VAL A 166 -3.08 -2.41 -12.42
N GLU A 167 -2.71 -2.26 -11.15
CA GLU A 167 -3.48 -1.49 -10.18
C GLU A 167 -3.33 0.03 -10.36
N ALA A 168 -2.60 0.46 -11.40
CA ALA A 168 -2.33 1.85 -11.72
C ALA A 168 -1.87 2.63 -10.47
N ARG A 169 -0.91 2.06 -9.72
CA ARG A 169 -0.38 2.61 -8.45
C ARG A 169 -1.43 2.85 -7.37
N GLY A 170 -2.49 2.05 -7.33
CA GLY A 170 -3.45 2.06 -6.24
C GLY A 170 -2.82 1.50 -4.96
N ARG A 171 -2.29 2.38 -4.09
CA ARG A 171 -1.60 2.00 -2.85
C ARG A 171 -2.33 0.91 -2.07
N ARG A 172 -3.64 1.08 -1.80
CA ARG A 172 -4.46 0.11 -1.03
C ARG A 172 -4.56 -1.26 -1.69
N ALA A 173 -4.64 -1.32 -3.02
CA ALA A 173 -4.69 -2.58 -3.76
C ALA A 173 -3.33 -3.29 -3.71
N VAL A 174 -2.23 -2.54 -3.94
CA VAL A 174 -0.86 -3.06 -3.85
C VAL A 174 -0.53 -3.53 -2.43
N GLU A 175 -0.93 -2.74 -1.42
CA GLU A 175 -0.89 -3.11 -0.01
C GLU A 175 -1.62 -4.45 0.19
N GLY A 176 -2.90 -4.54 -0.19
CA GLY A 176 -3.69 -5.76 -0.09
C GLY A 176 -2.99 -6.98 -0.68
N PHE A 177 -2.46 -6.85 -1.89
CA PHE A 177 -1.66 -7.88 -2.55
C PHE A 177 -0.44 -8.30 -1.72
N CYS A 178 0.33 -7.35 -1.18
CA CYS A 178 1.50 -7.63 -0.36
C CYS A 178 1.14 -8.43 0.91
N ALA A 179 -0.01 -8.16 1.55
CA ALA A 179 -0.45 -8.96 2.69
C ALA A 179 -0.86 -10.39 2.28
N SER A 180 -1.55 -10.57 1.15
CA SER A 180 -1.87 -11.91 0.63
C SER A 180 -0.61 -12.70 0.32
N LEU A 181 0.36 -12.05 -0.32
CA LEU A 181 1.64 -12.65 -0.67
C LEU A 181 2.46 -13.00 0.59
N LYS A 182 2.49 -12.12 1.60
CA LYS A 182 3.13 -12.38 2.90
C LYS A 182 2.54 -13.61 3.57
N LYS A 183 1.20 -13.71 3.61
CA LYS A 183 0.50 -14.90 4.10
C LYS A 183 0.95 -16.15 3.35
N LEU A 184 0.98 -16.11 2.02
CA LEU A 184 1.33 -17.25 1.20
C LEU A 184 2.77 -17.74 1.47
N PHE A 185 3.72 -16.81 1.64
CA PHE A 185 5.08 -17.16 2.07
C PHE A 185 5.10 -17.81 3.45
N VAL A 186 4.42 -17.23 4.44
CA VAL A 186 4.40 -17.78 5.81
C VAL A 186 3.86 -19.20 5.84
N VAL A 187 2.70 -19.46 5.23
CA VAL A 187 2.09 -20.81 5.21
C VAL A 187 2.95 -21.81 4.43
N GLY A 188 3.55 -21.38 3.33
CA GLY A 188 4.44 -22.22 2.54
C GLY A 188 5.73 -22.58 3.28
N ILE A 189 6.36 -21.60 3.94
CA ILE A 189 7.57 -21.84 4.76
C ILE A 189 7.24 -22.82 5.89
N PHE A 190 6.08 -22.67 6.54
CA PHE A 190 5.65 -23.57 7.61
C PHE A 190 5.47 -25.00 7.10
N ALA A 191 4.88 -25.18 5.93
CA ALA A 191 4.75 -26.50 5.31
C ALA A 191 6.12 -27.11 4.96
N VAL A 192 7.03 -26.34 4.35
CA VAL A 192 8.39 -26.79 4.00
C VAL A 192 9.19 -27.21 5.24
N MET A 193 9.24 -26.35 6.26
CA MET A 193 9.95 -26.65 7.51
C MET A 193 9.33 -27.83 8.27
N GLY A 194 7.99 -27.88 8.31
CA GLY A 194 7.26 -28.99 8.91
C GLY A 194 7.57 -30.32 8.22
N HIS A 195 7.63 -30.33 6.88
CA HIS A 195 8.01 -31.52 6.11
C HIS A 195 9.45 -31.95 6.38
N ALA A 196 10.41 -31.02 6.29
CA ALA A 196 11.83 -31.28 6.54
C ALA A 196 12.03 -31.93 7.92
N ALA A 197 11.50 -31.32 8.98
CA ALA A 197 11.56 -31.88 10.31
C ALA A 197 10.98 -33.29 10.38
N LEU A 198 9.76 -33.48 9.84
CA LEU A 198 9.02 -34.72 10.00
C LEU A 198 9.62 -35.90 9.22
N LYS A 199 10.31 -35.62 8.12
CA LYS A 199 10.90 -36.62 7.22
C LYS A 199 12.38 -36.88 7.54
N GLU A 200 13.15 -35.82 7.79
CA GLU A 200 14.61 -35.88 7.96
C GLU A 200 15.01 -36.00 9.44
N GLY A 201 14.08 -35.73 10.37
CA GLY A 201 14.31 -35.82 11.81
C GLY A 201 15.03 -34.60 12.38
N GLU A 202 15.50 -33.71 11.51
CA GLU A 202 16.07 -32.40 11.83
C GLU A 202 15.66 -31.39 10.73
N ILE A 203 15.76 -30.10 11.05
CA ILE A 203 15.72 -29.06 10.03
C ILE A 203 17.14 -28.52 9.91
N ASP A 204 17.62 -28.35 8.68
CA ASP A 204 18.92 -27.75 8.41
C ASP A 204 18.91 -26.24 8.74
N GLN A 205 19.91 -25.76 9.48
CA GLN A 205 20.11 -24.33 9.73
C GLN A 205 20.29 -23.54 8.43
N GLU A 206 20.83 -24.15 7.38
CA GLU A 206 20.93 -23.52 6.05
C GLU A 206 19.53 -23.28 5.46
N MET A 207 18.57 -24.17 5.68
CA MET A 207 17.18 -23.99 5.24
C MET A 207 16.50 -22.84 5.99
N VAL A 208 16.73 -22.72 7.30
CA VAL A 208 16.21 -21.60 8.10
C VAL A 208 16.75 -20.27 7.57
N LYS A 209 18.07 -20.19 7.43
CA LYS A 209 18.74 -18.99 6.91
C LYS A 209 18.28 -18.63 5.50
N LYS A 210 18.16 -19.63 4.61
CA LYS A 210 17.63 -19.47 3.24
C LYS A 210 16.28 -18.77 3.26
N TRP A 211 15.35 -19.20 4.11
CA TRP A 211 14.00 -18.62 4.14
C TRP A 211 13.92 -17.30 4.91
N GLN A 212 14.75 -17.08 5.91
CA GLN A 212 14.91 -15.76 6.55
C GLN A 212 15.39 -14.69 5.57
N ASP A 213 16.48 -14.97 4.85
CA ASP A 213 17.08 -14.04 3.87
C ASP A 213 16.10 -13.76 2.71
N ARG A 214 15.39 -14.80 2.26
CA ARG A 214 14.40 -14.67 1.18
C ARG A 214 13.17 -13.88 1.60
N MET A 215 12.65 -14.13 2.80
CA MET A 215 11.49 -13.39 3.31
C MET A 215 11.82 -11.92 3.49
N GLU A 216 13.00 -11.61 4.05
CA GLU A 216 13.46 -10.22 4.19
C GLU A 216 13.54 -9.52 2.83
N ARG A 217 14.10 -10.20 1.82
CA ARG A 217 14.13 -9.66 0.45
C ARG A 217 12.74 -9.43 -0.13
N VAL A 218 11.80 -10.35 0.11
CA VAL A 218 10.40 -10.20 -0.31
C VAL A 218 9.78 -8.97 0.35
N GLU A 219 9.99 -8.77 1.65
CA GLU A 219 9.48 -7.61 2.40
C GLU A 219 10.07 -6.28 1.89
N VAL A 220 11.36 -6.25 1.55
CA VAL A 220 12.00 -5.09 0.92
C VAL A 220 11.34 -4.75 -0.43
N LEU A 221 11.06 -5.76 -1.26
CA LEU A 221 10.41 -5.54 -2.55
C LEU A 221 8.95 -5.10 -2.40
N MET A 222 8.21 -5.67 -1.44
CA MET A 222 6.85 -5.22 -1.11
C MET A 222 6.84 -3.75 -0.67
N LYS A 223 7.79 -3.38 0.20
CA LYS A 223 7.96 -1.99 0.62
C LYS A 223 8.22 -1.08 -0.57
N ALA A 224 9.15 -1.44 -1.44
CA ALA A 224 9.48 -0.64 -2.63
C ALA A 224 8.26 -0.46 -3.55
N ALA A 225 7.42 -1.48 -3.73
CA ALA A 225 6.20 -1.39 -4.52
C ALA A 225 5.16 -0.41 -3.93
N VAL A 226 5.00 -0.40 -2.61
CA VAL A 226 4.10 0.55 -1.93
C VAL A 226 4.70 1.96 -1.89
N ASP A 227 6.01 2.08 -1.71
CA ASP A 227 6.72 3.36 -1.80
C ASP A 227 6.60 3.96 -3.21
N ASP A 228 6.67 3.15 -4.28
CA ASP A 228 6.44 3.64 -5.66
C ASP A 228 5.05 4.26 -5.81
N CYS A 229 4.03 3.66 -5.20
CA CYS A 229 2.66 4.18 -5.22
C CYS A 229 2.55 5.54 -4.50
N THR A 230 3.26 5.71 -3.37
CA THR A 230 3.20 6.95 -2.58
C THR A 230 4.13 8.03 -3.11
N GLN A 231 5.23 7.70 -3.77
CA GLN A 231 6.16 8.68 -4.34
C GLN A 231 5.67 9.23 -5.69
N ASN A 232 5.03 8.40 -6.50
CA ASN A 232 4.57 8.77 -7.85
C ASN A 232 3.05 9.09 -7.89
N PHE A 233 2.43 9.31 -6.73
CA PHE A 233 0.98 9.51 -6.63
C PHE A 233 0.51 10.75 -7.39
N ALA A 234 1.29 11.83 -7.42
CA ALA A 234 0.89 13.09 -8.06
C ALA A 234 0.77 12.92 -9.59
N GLU A 235 1.76 12.28 -10.22
CA GLU A 235 1.72 11.97 -11.65
C GLU A 235 0.57 11.02 -11.99
N GLN A 236 0.36 9.99 -11.16
CA GLN A 236 -0.74 9.05 -11.35
C GLN A 236 -2.11 9.74 -11.15
N ALA A 237 -2.26 10.60 -10.15
CA ALA A 237 -3.49 11.34 -9.88
C ALA A 237 -3.85 12.27 -11.03
N LYS A 238 -2.85 12.88 -11.67
CA LYS A 238 -3.04 13.65 -12.90
C LYS A 238 -3.56 12.76 -14.03
N ALA A 239 -2.90 11.63 -14.31
CA ALA A 239 -3.30 10.71 -15.37
C ALA A 239 -4.70 10.10 -15.14
N ASP A 240 -5.06 9.83 -13.89
CA ASP A 240 -6.39 9.34 -13.50
C ASP A 240 -7.45 10.43 -13.69
N THR A 241 -7.14 11.67 -13.29
CA THR A 241 -8.02 12.82 -13.50
C THR A 241 -8.25 13.05 -14.98
N GLU A 242 -7.19 13.09 -15.80
CA GLU A 242 -7.29 13.23 -17.26
C GLU A 242 -8.13 12.10 -17.88
N ARG A 243 -7.97 10.86 -17.40
CA ARG A 243 -8.78 9.71 -17.83
C ARG A 243 -10.25 9.88 -17.48
N GLU A 244 -10.56 10.30 -16.27
CA GLU A 244 -11.93 10.57 -15.84
C GLU A 244 -12.59 11.71 -16.65
N LEU A 245 -11.77 12.69 -17.07
CA LEU A 245 -12.24 13.83 -17.85
C LEU A 245 -12.39 13.56 -19.35
N ARG A 246 -11.86 12.45 -19.89
CA ARG A 246 -11.87 12.16 -21.34
C ARG A 246 -13.26 12.20 -21.97
N ASP A 247 -14.27 11.68 -21.27
CA ASP A 247 -15.64 11.57 -21.81
C ASP A 247 -16.69 12.35 -21.00
N LYS A 248 -16.24 13.09 -19.98
CA LYS A 248 -17.13 13.96 -19.22
C LYS A 248 -17.53 15.17 -20.04
N THR A 249 -18.83 15.25 -20.33
CA THR A 249 -19.50 16.45 -20.84
C THR A 249 -20.45 16.96 -19.76
N GLY A 250 -20.51 18.27 -19.56
CA GLY A 250 -21.34 18.86 -18.51
C GLY A 250 -21.25 20.38 -18.47
N SER A 251 -22.11 21.00 -17.66
CA SER A 251 -22.02 22.42 -17.31
C SER A 251 -21.08 22.61 -16.11
N LEU A 252 -20.55 23.82 -15.95
CA LEU A 252 -19.75 24.20 -14.79
C LEU A 252 -20.67 24.21 -13.55
N SER A 253 -20.66 23.15 -12.74
CA SER A 253 -21.49 23.03 -11.54
C SER A 253 -20.77 22.24 -10.45
N GLY A 254 -21.25 22.34 -9.20
CA GLY A 254 -20.72 21.53 -8.10
C GLY A 254 -20.85 20.02 -8.34
N ASP A 255 -21.86 19.60 -9.10
CA ASP A 255 -22.07 18.20 -9.46
C ASP A 255 -21.04 17.67 -10.46
N PHE A 256 -20.36 18.57 -11.19
CA PHE A 256 -19.23 18.21 -12.04
C PHE A 256 -17.96 17.90 -11.23
N ILE A 257 -17.69 18.65 -10.16
CA ILE A 257 -16.47 18.52 -9.35
C ILE A 257 -16.54 17.39 -8.32
N LYS A 258 -17.70 17.18 -7.68
CA LYS A 258 -17.84 16.18 -6.60
C LYS A 258 -17.29 14.79 -6.98
N PRO A 259 -17.56 14.23 -8.18
CA PRO A 259 -17.03 12.92 -8.54
C PRO A 259 -15.50 12.93 -8.69
N ILE A 260 -14.90 14.01 -9.18
CA ILE A 260 -13.44 14.13 -9.35
C ILE A 260 -12.76 14.10 -7.98
N LEU A 261 -13.24 14.93 -7.05
CA LEU A 261 -12.73 14.94 -5.68
C LEU A 261 -12.95 13.58 -5.00
N ALA A 262 -14.12 12.96 -5.18
CA ALA A 262 -14.41 11.65 -4.60
C ALA A 262 -13.46 10.56 -5.12
N SER A 263 -13.14 10.55 -6.42
CA SER A 263 -12.17 9.62 -7.01
C SER A 263 -10.77 9.80 -6.41
N LEU A 264 -10.31 11.07 -6.30
CA LEU A 264 -9.00 11.39 -5.71
C LEU A 264 -8.94 10.96 -4.24
N VAL A 265 -9.92 11.33 -3.43
CA VAL A 265 -9.98 10.97 -2.00
C VAL A 265 -10.06 9.45 -1.81
N LYS A 266 -10.80 8.75 -2.66
CA LYS A 266 -10.94 7.29 -2.56
C LYS A 266 -9.63 6.56 -2.85
N LYS A 267 -8.88 6.99 -3.87
CA LYS A 267 -7.65 6.30 -4.29
C LYS A 267 -6.41 6.76 -3.53
N TYR A 268 -6.38 8.02 -3.13
CA TYR A 268 -5.28 8.69 -2.45
C TYR A 268 -5.74 9.21 -1.09
N ASP A 269 -6.17 8.29 -0.23
CA ASP A 269 -6.83 8.55 1.06
C ASP A 269 -5.93 9.21 2.10
N TRP A 270 -4.61 9.18 1.90
CA TRP A 270 -3.62 9.87 2.73
C TRP A 270 -3.37 11.33 2.32
N VAL A 271 -4.04 11.82 1.28
CA VAL A 271 -3.79 13.13 0.67
C VAL A 271 -5.01 14.04 0.85
N SER A 272 -4.75 15.31 1.18
CA SER A 272 -5.76 16.37 1.11
C SER A 272 -5.72 17.04 -0.25
N TRP A 273 -6.88 17.20 -0.86
CA TRP A 273 -7.11 17.61 -2.23
C TRP A 273 -8.00 18.85 -2.28
N SER A 274 -7.67 19.76 -3.19
CA SER A 274 -8.54 20.85 -3.60
C SER A 274 -8.65 20.86 -5.11
N VAL A 275 -9.90 20.87 -5.60
CA VAL A 275 -10.23 20.82 -7.02
C VAL A 275 -10.97 22.10 -7.38
N ARG A 276 -10.45 22.82 -8.37
CA ARG A 276 -11.11 23.99 -8.96
C ARG A 276 -11.37 23.74 -10.42
N VAL A 277 -12.48 24.24 -10.93
CA VAL A 277 -12.79 24.18 -12.36
C VAL A 277 -13.06 25.58 -12.87
N LEU A 278 -12.36 25.90 -13.97
CA LEU A 278 -12.40 27.15 -14.67
C LEU A 278 -12.94 26.95 -16.09
N ARG A 279 -13.67 27.93 -16.60
CA ARG A 279 -14.00 28.00 -18.02
C ARG A 279 -12.78 28.46 -18.83
N ALA A 280 -12.25 27.59 -19.69
CA ALA A 280 -11.20 27.89 -20.64
C ALA A 280 -11.79 28.51 -21.92
N GLU A 281 -12.43 29.67 -21.79
CA GLU A 281 -12.84 30.45 -22.98
C GLU A 281 -11.63 30.96 -23.78
N GLU A 282 -11.87 31.30 -25.05
CA GLU A 282 -10.92 31.75 -26.10
C GLU A 282 -10.08 33.00 -25.72
N TRP A 283 -10.35 33.61 -24.57
CA TRP A 283 -9.49 34.57 -23.87
C TRP A 283 -8.02 34.12 -23.76
N PHE A 284 -7.73 32.81 -23.77
CA PHE A 284 -6.37 32.26 -23.83
C PHE A 284 -5.50 32.95 -24.89
N LEU A 285 -6.04 33.21 -26.09
CA LEU A 285 -5.33 33.90 -27.17
C LEU A 285 -5.05 35.37 -26.84
N TYR A 286 -5.98 36.06 -26.16
CA TYR A 286 -5.80 37.45 -25.72
C TYR A 286 -4.81 37.59 -24.54
N SER A 287 -4.77 36.63 -23.62
CA SER A 287 -3.81 36.64 -22.50
C SER A 287 -2.37 36.46 -22.95
N TRP A 288 -2.13 35.71 -24.03
CA TRP A 288 -0.80 35.54 -24.60
C TRP A 288 -0.31 36.82 -25.29
N VAL A 289 -1.22 37.57 -25.93
CA VAL A 289 -0.93 38.85 -26.61
C VAL A 289 -0.78 40.03 -25.62
N VAL A 290 -1.41 39.98 -24.43
CA VAL A 290 -1.43 41.09 -23.44
C VAL A 290 -0.54 40.81 -22.21
N GLY A 291 0.13 39.66 -22.13
CA GLY A 291 1.06 39.32 -21.03
C GLY A 291 0.39 39.16 -19.66
N LYS A 292 -0.95 39.06 -19.60
CA LYS A 292 -1.71 38.92 -18.35
C LYS A 292 -2.24 37.50 -18.22
N LYS A 293 -1.63 36.71 -17.32
CA LYS A 293 -2.11 35.37 -16.97
C LYS A 293 -3.28 35.49 -16.01
N PHE A 294 -4.36 34.76 -16.30
CA PHE A 294 -5.60 34.77 -15.52
C PHE A 294 -5.60 33.79 -14.35
N SER A 295 -4.62 32.90 -14.30
CA SER A 295 -4.33 31.96 -13.21
C SER A 295 -2.84 32.03 -12.90
N GLY A 296 -2.44 31.76 -11.67
CA GLY A 296 -1.05 31.79 -11.23
C GLY A 296 -0.83 31.03 -9.94
N TRP A 297 0.26 30.27 -9.92
CA TRP A 297 0.70 29.45 -8.79
C TRP A 297 2.02 29.98 -8.22
N ALA A 298 2.22 29.84 -6.92
CA ALA A 298 3.48 30.12 -6.25
C ALA A 298 3.60 29.32 -4.94
N GLY A 299 4.84 29.17 -4.45
CA GLY A 299 5.12 28.54 -3.15
C GLY A 299 5.45 27.05 -3.20
N GLY A 300 5.12 26.34 -4.28
CA GLY A 300 5.50 24.93 -4.47
C GLY A 300 4.95 24.31 -5.75
N GLU A 301 5.14 23.00 -5.90
CA GLU A 301 4.79 22.22 -7.11
C GLU A 301 3.64 21.22 -6.86
N ASN A 302 2.94 21.32 -5.73
CA ASN A 302 1.88 20.40 -5.34
C ASN A 302 0.54 20.68 -6.05
N TYR A 303 0.59 20.78 -7.37
CA TYR A 303 -0.58 21.00 -8.19
C TYR A 303 -0.38 20.41 -9.59
N PHE A 304 -1.50 20.17 -10.26
CA PHE A 304 -1.52 19.85 -11.68
C PHE A 304 -2.78 20.40 -12.33
N GLU A 305 -2.70 20.53 -13.65
CA GLU A 305 -3.78 20.99 -14.50
C GLU A 305 -4.22 19.87 -15.45
N ALA A 306 -5.52 19.73 -15.66
CA ALA A 306 -6.12 18.79 -16.61
C ALA A 306 -7.21 19.48 -17.41
N SER A 307 -7.28 19.19 -18.72
CA SER A 307 -8.26 19.80 -19.63
C SER A 307 -9.37 18.84 -20.01
N THR A 308 -10.57 19.37 -20.18
CA THR A 308 -11.74 18.63 -20.67
C THR A 308 -11.96 18.89 -22.17
N LYS A 309 -12.70 18.01 -22.86
CA LYS A 309 -13.13 18.23 -24.26
C LYS A 309 -13.99 19.51 -24.43
N ASN A 310 -14.68 19.95 -23.38
CA ASN A 310 -15.60 21.09 -23.40
C ASN A 310 -14.92 22.43 -23.05
N LYS A 311 -13.60 22.54 -23.20
CA LYS A 311 -12.84 23.76 -22.85
C LYS A 311 -13.04 24.17 -21.37
N PHE A 312 -13.16 23.22 -20.45
CA PHE A 312 -12.94 23.49 -19.02
C PHE A 312 -11.53 23.09 -18.63
N MET A 313 -10.92 23.88 -17.75
CA MET A 313 -9.65 23.58 -17.11
C MET A 313 -9.92 23.19 -15.65
N VAL A 314 -9.42 22.03 -15.28
CA VAL A 314 -9.46 21.48 -13.93
C VAL A 314 -8.10 21.70 -13.29
N GLU A 315 -8.06 22.44 -12.20
CA GLU A 315 -6.87 22.81 -11.45
C GLU A 315 -6.92 22.11 -10.09
N VAL A 316 -6.07 21.10 -9.92
CA VAL A 316 -6.00 20.30 -8.70
C VAL A 316 -4.75 20.68 -7.93
N SER A 317 -4.88 20.84 -6.62
CA SER A 317 -3.75 21.01 -5.71
C SER A 317 -3.89 20.12 -4.49
N PHE A 318 -2.78 19.79 -3.86
CA PHE A 318 -2.75 18.78 -2.82
C PHE A 318 -1.73 19.04 -1.72
N CYS A 319 -1.89 18.36 -0.59
CA CYS A 319 -0.97 18.39 0.53
C CYS A 319 -1.04 17.03 1.26
N VAL A 320 0.13 16.50 1.62
CA VAL A 320 0.26 15.31 2.46
C VAL A 320 0.44 15.81 3.89
N GLU A 321 -0.38 15.32 4.82
CA GLU A 321 -0.33 15.73 6.24
C GLU A 321 -0.46 17.25 6.47
N PRO A 322 -1.60 17.86 6.09
CA PRO A 322 -1.74 19.32 6.14
C PRO A 322 -1.68 19.88 7.57
N VAL A 323 -0.87 20.91 7.76
CA VAL A 323 -0.76 21.68 9.02
C VAL A 323 -1.77 22.83 9.09
N VAL A 324 -2.05 23.29 10.31
CA VAL A 324 -2.98 24.40 10.56
C VAL A 324 -2.41 25.71 10.02
N LEU A 325 -3.24 26.49 9.34
CA LEU A 325 -2.90 27.80 8.81
C LEU A 325 -3.18 28.93 9.81
N ASP A 326 -2.30 29.93 9.85
CA ASP A 326 -2.64 31.22 10.46
C ASP A 326 -3.57 32.02 9.53
N GLN A 327 -4.87 31.74 9.62
CA GLN A 327 -5.88 32.42 8.81
C GLN A 327 -5.95 33.94 9.07
N THR A 328 -5.51 34.41 10.24
CA THR A 328 -5.51 35.84 10.57
C THR A 328 -4.40 36.55 9.81
N HIS A 329 -3.21 35.95 9.80
CA HIS A 329 -2.08 36.43 9.01
C HIS A 329 -2.39 36.41 7.50
N ILE A 330 -2.97 35.31 7.00
CA ILE A 330 -3.41 35.20 5.60
C ILE A 330 -4.38 36.33 5.23
N ARG A 331 -5.40 36.59 6.05
CA ARG A 331 -6.36 37.68 5.82
C ARG A 331 -5.66 39.04 5.72
N LYS A 332 -4.76 39.34 6.66
CA LYS A 332 -3.99 40.59 6.65
C LYS A 332 -3.10 40.72 5.42
N ALA A 333 -2.46 39.62 4.99
CA ALA A 333 -1.63 39.61 3.79
C ALA A 333 -2.46 39.92 2.52
N ILE A 334 -3.68 39.41 2.43
CA ILE A 334 -4.59 39.69 1.31
C ILE A 334 -5.10 41.13 1.33
N GLU A 335 -5.51 41.64 2.50
CA GLU A 335 -6.06 42.99 2.65
C GLU A 335 -5.01 44.09 2.50
N GLY A 336 -3.77 43.83 2.94
CA GLY A 336 -2.65 44.76 2.86
C GLY A 336 -2.04 44.91 1.47
N GLN A 337 -2.46 44.09 0.49
CA GLN A 337 -1.88 44.08 -0.85
C GLN A 337 -2.78 44.74 -1.90
N ARG A 338 -2.18 45.67 -2.66
CA ARG A 338 -2.77 46.16 -3.90
C ARG A 338 -2.55 45.13 -5.00
N MET A 339 -3.53 44.25 -5.17
CA MET A 339 -3.47 43.13 -6.12
C MET A 339 -3.26 43.60 -7.56
N LYS A 340 -2.23 43.06 -8.22
CA LYS A 340 -1.91 43.31 -9.64
C LYS A 340 -2.94 42.62 -10.54
N LYS A 341 -3.05 43.07 -11.80
CA LYS A 341 -3.92 42.43 -12.81
C LYS A 341 -3.38 41.08 -13.32
N ASN A 342 -2.12 40.76 -13.04
CA ASN A 342 -1.48 39.50 -13.41
C ASN A 342 -1.50 38.54 -12.22
N MET A 343 -2.15 37.39 -12.37
CA MET A 343 -2.36 36.47 -11.24
C MET A 343 -1.09 35.73 -10.81
N VAL A 344 -0.11 35.56 -11.70
CA VAL A 344 1.21 35.03 -11.32
C VAL A 344 1.90 35.95 -10.32
N ASP A 345 1.86 37.26 -10.55
CA ASP A 345 2.48 38.22 -9.63
C ASP A 345 1.73 38.27 -8.30
N VAL A 346 0.39 38.12 -8.33
CA VAL A 346 -0.43 38.05 -7.12
C VAL A 346 -0.06 36.82 -6.29
N ALA A 347 0.01 35.64 -6.90
CA ALA A 347 0.40 34.41 -6.21
C ALA A 347 1.82 34.52 -5.62
N ALA A 348 2.79 35.02 -6.40
CA ALA A 348 4.16 35.19 -5.93
C ALA A 348 4.27 36.18 -4.76
N THR A 349 3.54 37.31 -4.81
CA THR A 349 3.56 38.31 -3.73
C THR A 349 2.93 37.77 -2.46
N LEU A 350 1.83 37.02 -2.58
CA LEU A 350 1.17 36.38 -1.44
C LEU A 350 2.05 35.28 -0.84
N SER A 351 2.62 34.40 -1.66
CA SER A 351 3.54 33.34 -1.22
C SER A 351 4.72 33.89 -0.43
N GLY A 352 5.29 35.03 -0.81
CA GLY A 352 6.34 35.70 -0.02
C GLY A 352 5.90 36.21 1.35
N ASN A 353 4.58 36.38 1.59
CA ASN A 353 4.03 36.79 2.89
C ASN A 353 3.50 35.61 3.71
N VAL A 354 3.17 34.48 3.08
CA VAL A 354 2.71 33.26 3.73
C VAL A 354 3.64 32.10 3.35
N PRO A 355 4.83 32.02 3.98
CA PRO A 355 5.81 30.97 3.67
C PRO A 355 5.24 29.58 3.96
N ASP A 356 5.86 28.57 3.34
CA ASP A 356 5.50 27.14 3.48
C ASP A 356 4.06 26.80 3.05
N CYS A 357 3.48 27.65 2.19
CA CYS A 357 2.15 27.45 1.63
C CYS A 357 2.19 27.48 0.09
N LEU A 358 1.40 26.63 -0.54
CA LEU A 358 1.01 26.77 -1.93
C LEU A 358 -0.06 27.87 -2.04
N VAL A 359 0.17 28.82 -2.94
CA VAL A 359 -0.77 29.91 -3.24
C VAL A 359 -1.21 29.81 -4.68
N HIS A 360 -2.52 29.84 -4.89
CA HIS A 360 -3.15 29.87 -6.20
C HIS A 360 -4.07 31.09 -6.31
N ALA A 361 -3.88 31.89 -7.35
CA ALA A 361 -4.67 33.07 -7.63
C ALA A 361 -5.35 32.97 -9.00
N VAL A 362 -6.65 33.25 -9.05
CA VAL A 362 -7.44 33.27 -10.29
C VAL A 362 -8.13 34.61 -10.45
N HIS A 363 -8.13 35.12 -11.67
CA HIS A 363 -8.71 36.41 -12.01
C HIS A 363 -10.22 36.44 -11.70
N PRO A 364 -10.76 37.52 -11.11
CA PRO A 364 -12.13 37.57 -10.59
C PRO A 364 -13.20 37.55 -11.70
N GLY A 365 -12.80 37.83 -12.94
CA GLY A 365 -13.64 37.70 -14.13
C GLY A 365 -13.80 36.27 -14.65
N LYS A 366 -13.16 35.28 -14.01
CA LYS A 366 -13.38 33.85 -14.30
C LYS A 366 -14.43 33.31 -13.34
N GLU A 367 -15.32 32.47 -13.88
CA GLU A 367 -16.19 31.64 -13.06
C GLU A 367 -15.35 30.50 -12.48
N VAL A 368 -15.31 30.40 -11.15
CA VAL A 368 -14.55 29.38 -10.42
C VAL A 368 -15.54 28.60 -9.56
N VAL A 369 -15.59 27.29 -9.77
CA VAL A 369 -16.23 26.35 -8.84
C VAL A 369 -15.12 25.59 -8.14
N GLU A 370 -15.23 25.46 -6.82
CA GLU A 370 -14.21 24.85 -5.96
C GLU A 370 -14.85 23.80 -5.04
N ASN A 371 -14.08 22.75 -4.72
CA ASN A 371 -14.41 21.77 -3.70
C ASN A 371 -13.11 21.14 -3.15
N ASN A 372 -13.11 20.72 -1.88
CA ASN A 372 -11.93 20.16 -1.22
C ASN A 372 -12.30 19.20 -0.07
N ASN A 373 -11.34 18.42 0.42
CA ASN A 373 -11.46 17.59 1.63
C ASN A 373 -10.49 17.99 2.75
N PHE A 374 -9.92 19.20 2.70
CA PHE A 374 -9.06 19.69 3.76
C PHE A 374 -9.85 19.92 5.06
N LYS A 375 -9.16 19.83 6.20
CA LYS A 375 -9.72 20.33 7.46
C LYS A 375 -9.93 21.86 7.35
N PRO A 376 -11.00 22.43 7.94
CA PRO A 376 -11.34 23.85 7.78
C PRO A 376 -10.25 24.85 8.17
N ASP A 377 -9.33 24.45 9.04
CA ASP A 377 -8.21 25.23 9.57
C ASP A 377 -6.91 25.03 8.77
N CYS A 378 -6.84 24.03 7.89
CA CYS A 378 -5.69 23.77 7.02
C CYS A 378 -5.87 24.28 5.57
N TYR A 379 -6.99 24.94 5.27
CA TYR A 379 -7.31 25.40 3.92
C TYR A 379 -7.99 26.75 3.95
N TYR A 380 -7.57 27.63 3.04
CA TYR A 380 -8.12 28.97 2.92
C TYR A 380 -8.52 29.26 1.48
N PHE A 381 -9.82 29.44 1.25
CA PHE A 381 -10.37 29.85 -0.04
C PHE A 381 -11.25 31.08 0.11
N VAL A 382 -10.98 32.12 -0.69
CA VAL A 382 -11.78 33.35 -0.67
C VAL A 382 -11.91 33.97 -2.05
N LYS A 383 -13.08 34.54 -2.33
CA LYS A 383 -13.27 35.49 -3.42
C LYS A 383 -12.98 36.91 -2.92
N HIS A 384 -11.79 37.42 -3.21
CA HIS A 384 -11.45 38.82 -2.99
C HIS A 384 -11.86 39.68 -4.20
N LYS A 385 -12.00 41.00 -4.00
CA LYS A 385 -12.43 41.95 -5.06
C LYS A 385 -11.58 41.86 -6.34
N SER A 386 -10.33 41.43 -6.21
CA SER A 386 -9.35 41.42 -7.30
C SER A 386 -8.86 40.02 -7.71
N ALA A 387 -9.26 38.95 -7.01
CA ALA A 387 -8.87 37.58 -7.31
C ALA A 387 -9.69 36.57 -6.48
N TYR A 388 -9.87 35.36 -7.00
CA TYR A 388 -10.07 34.17 -6.19
C TYR A 388 -8.71 33.71 -5.68
N ILE A 389 -8.60 33.41 -4.39
CA ILE A 389 -7.35 33.03 -3.74
C ILE A 389 -7.59 31.71 -3.02
N CYS A 390 -6.71 30.74 -3.27
CA CYS A 390 -6.63 29.47 -2.57
C CYS A 390 -5.24 29.34 -1.94
N ILE A 391 -5.19 28.96 -0.67
CA ILE A 391 -3.95 28.75 0.08
C ILE A 391 -4.08 27.48 0.92
N HIS A 392 -3.08 26.62 0.85
CA HIS A 392 -2.90 25.48 1.75
C HIS A 392 -1.41 25.22 1.98
N PRO A 393 -1.02 24.48 3.04
CA PRO A 393 0.36 24.09 3.27
C PRO A 393 0.94 23.27 2.11
N LEU A 394 2.26 23.27 1.99
CA LEU A 394 3.00 22.36 1.10
C LEU A 394 2.96 20.91 1.58
#